data_AF-A0A7Y0A4F3-F1
#
_entry.id   AF-A0A7Y0A4F3-F1
#
_cell.length_a   1.000
_cell.length_b   1.000
_cell.length_c   1.000
_cell.angle_alpha   90.00
_cell.angle_beta   90.00
_cell.angle_gamma   90.00
#
_symmetry.space_group_name_H-M   'P 1'
#
loop_
_entity.id
_entity.type
_entity.pdbx_description
1 polymer ?
#
loop_
_entity_poly.entity_id
_entity_poly.type
_entity_poly.pdbx_seq_one_letter_code
_entity_poly.pdbx_strand_id
1 'polypeptide(L)' 'MSMVVGGLQAVSIRTNVPVYVVDGKIMSEKRFRKIDSQHIDSVRVLRGEVAIAAYGRKAKHGAVVVTTKMR' A
#
# COMPACT_ATOMS: atom_id res chain seq x y z
N MET A 1 21.61 -29.33 -29.49
CA MET A 1 20.64 -29.76 -28.46
C MET A 1 20.38 -28.57 -27.57
N SER A 2 19.22 -27.92 -27.74
CA SER A 2 18.86 -26.69 -27.05
C SER A 2 17.55 -26.99 -26.33
N MET A 3 17.62 -27.25 -25.03
CA MET A 3 16.45 -27.57 -24.23
C MET A 3 15.80 -26.25 -23.80
N VAL A 4 14.67 -25.93 -24.42
CA VAL A 4 13.82 -24.80 -24.05
C VAL A 4 12.96 -25.25 -22.86
N VAL A 5 13.39 -24.95 -21.64
CA VAL A 5 12.53 -25.07 -20.46
C VAL A 5 11.67 -23.82 -20.39
N GLY A 6 10.35 -24.03 -20.35
CA GLY A 6 9.30 -23.04 -20.48
C GLY A 6 9.58 -21.73 -19.74
N GLY A 7 9.35 -20.63 -20.46
CA GLY A 7 9.53 -19.27 -19.99
C GLY A 7 8.66 -18.95 -18.79
N LEU A 8 9.22 -19.15 -17.60
CA LEU A 8 8.90 -18.33 -16.46
C LEU A 8 9.73 -17.05 -16.64
N GLN A 9 9.18 -16.05 -17.35
CA GLN A 9 9.69 -14.70 -17.12
C GLN A 9 9.50 -14.47 -15.63
N ALA A 10 10.60 -14.32 -14.89
CA ALA A 10 10.55 -13.78 -13.56
C ALA A 10 9.87 -12.42 -13.70
N VAL A 11 8.55 -12.39 -13.49
CA VAL A 11 7.80 -11.16 -13.28
C VAL A 11 8.46 -10.61 -12.04
N SER A 12 9.41 -9.70 -12.26
CA SER A 12 9.86 -8.78 -11.23
C SER A 12 8.62 -8.00 -10.87
N ILE A 13 7.79 -8.55 -9.96
CA ILE A 13 6.66 -7.86 -9.38
C ILE A 13 7.33 -6.69 -8.70
N ARG A 14 7.42 -5.55 -9.40
CA ARG A 14 7.89 -4.31 -8.82
C ARG A 14 6.91 -4.07 -7.68
N THR A 15 7.35 -4.40 -6.47
CA THR A 15 6.60 -4.20 -5.25
C THR A 15 6.58 -2.70 -5.01
N ASN A 16 5.72 -2.03 -5.77
CA ASN A 16 5.33 -0.65 -5.56
C ASN A 16 4.46 -0.66 -4.30
N VAL A 17 5.12 -0.77 -3.14
CA VAL A 17 4.44 -0.83 -1.85
C VAL A 17 3.84 0.55 -1.58
N PRO A 18 2.52 0.67 -1.44
CA PRO A 18 1.89 1.93 -1.08
C PRO A 18 2.21 2.28 0.37
N VAL A 19 2.11 3.57 0.70
CA VAL A 19 2.24 4.03 2.10
C VAL A 19 0.95 3.73 2.84
N TYR A 20 1.03 3.09 4.01
CA TYR A 20 -0.12 2.88 4.88
C TYR A 20 -0.24 4.02 5.88
N VAL A 21 -1.41 4.63 5.94
CA VAL A 21 -1.72 5.75 6.81
C VAL A 21 -2.99 5.42 7.57
N VAL A 22 -2.96 5.56 8.88
CA VAL A 22 -4.14 5.32 9.72
C VAL A 22 -4.33 6.52 10.61
N ASP A 23 -5.52 7.11 10.55
CA ASP A 23 -5.87 8.34 11.29
C ASP A 23 -4.83 9.46 11.10
N GLY A 24 -4.34 9.61 9.86
CA GLY A 24 -3.32 10.59 9.49
C GLY A 24 -1.88 10.22 9.87
N LYS A 25 -1.63 9.08 10.52
CA LYS A 25 -0.29 8.62 10.90
C LYS A 25 0.22 7.56 9.93
N ILE A 26 1.37 7.83 9.31
CA ILE A 26 2.08 6.86 8.46
C ILE A 26 2.62 5.74 9.35
N MET A 27 2.32 4.50 9.00
CA MET A 27 2.80 3.32 9.72
C MET A 27 3.30 2.25 8.76
N SER A 28 4.07 1.30 9.30
CA SER A 28 4.55 0.16 8.53
C SER A 28 3.43 -0.84 8.28
N GLU A 29 3.54 -1.58 7.17
CA GLU A 29 2.60 -2.65 6.81
C GLU A 29 2.39 -3.65 7.97
N LYS A 30 3.46 -3.96 8.72
CA LYS A 30 3.39 -4.84 9.90
C LYS A 30 2.45 -4.31 10.99
N ARG A 31 2.42 -3.00 11.23
CA ARG A 31 1.48 -2.40 12.17
C ARG A 31 0.08 -2.34 11.58
N PHE A 32 -0.01 -1.98 10.30
CA PHE A 32 -1.28 -1.94 9.58
C PHE A 32 -2.02 -3.28 9.62
N ARG A 33 -1.33 -4.38 9.36
CA ARG A 33 -1.88 -5.75 9.44
C ARG A 33 -2.29 -6.18 10.85
N LYS A 34 -1.83 -5.49 11.89
CA LYS A 34 -2.22 -5.75 13.29
C LYS A 34 -3.46 -4.97 13.71
N ILE A 35 -3.95 -4.04 12.88
CA ILE A 35 -5.17 -3.30 13.17
C ILE A 35 -6.36 -4.23 12.94
N ASP A 36 -7.25 -4.29 13.91
CA ASP A 36 -8.51 -5.00 13.78
C ASP A 36 -9.39 -4.33 12.73
N SER A 37 -9.75 -5.08 11.68
CA SER A 37 -10.65 -4.63 10.62
C SER A 37 -12.02 -4.19 11.15
N GLN A 38 -12.42 -4.64 12.35
CA GLN A 38 -13.66 -4.26 13.01
C GLN A 38 -13.67 -2.77 13.45
N HIS A 39 -12.49 -2.21 13.71
CA HIS A 39 -12.33 -0.80 14.10
C HIS A 39 -12.13 0.12 12.90
N ILE A 40 -12.08 -0.41 11.68
CA ILE A 40 -11.97 0.39 10.46
C ILE A 40 -13.35 0.98 10.16
N ASP A 41 -13.40 2.31 10.04
CA ASP A 41 -14.57 3.04 9.56
C ASP A 41 -14.60 3.04 8.04
N SER A 42 -13.53 3.52 7.43
CA SER A 42 -13.42 3.68 5.99
C SER A 42 -11.99 3.57 5.51
N VAL A 43 -11.83 3.11 4.27
CA VAL A 43 -10.53 2.96 3.60
C VAL A 43 -10.57 3.78 2.32
N ARG A 44 -9.60 4.69 2.16
CA ARG A 44 -9.44 5.57 1.01
C ARG A 44 -8.07 5.31 0.38
N VAL A 45 -8.06 4.96 -0.90
CA VAL A 45 -6.81 4.75 -1.63
C VAL A 45 -6.52 6.00 -2.47
N LEU A 46 -5.49 6.74 -2.07
CA LEU A 46 -4.95 7.87 -2.83
C LEU A 46 -3.91 7.37 -3.83
N ARG A 47 -3.96 7.88 -5.05
CA ARG A 47 -3.06 7.49 -6.15
C ARG A 47 -2.48 8.73 -6.83
N GLY A 48 -1.31 8.58 -7.44
CA GLY A 48 -0.64 9.63 -8.20
C GLY A 48 -0.29 10.85 -7.35
N GLU A 49 -0.55 12.04 -7.89
CA GLU A 49 -0.17 13.31 -7.28
C GLU A 49 -0.87 13.58 -5.96
N VAL A 50 -2.13 13.17 -5.80
CA VAL A 50 -2.90 13.39 -4.56
C VAL A 50 -2.24 12.69 -3.37
N ALA A 51 -1.68 11.49 -3.59
CA ALA A 51 -0.97 10.75 -2.56
C ALA A 51 0.37 11.43 -2.21
N ILE A 52 1.09 11.94 -3.22
CA ILE A 52 2.36 12.67 -3.05
C ILE A 52 2.15 14.01 -2.35
N ALA A 53 1.08 14.73 -2.66
CA ALA A 53 0.74 16.00 -2.02
C ALA A 53 0.42 15.82 -0.53
N ALA A 54 -0.29 14.75 -0.16
CA ALA A 54 -0.66 14.47 1.23
C ALA A 54 0.50 13.89 2.06
N TYR A 55 1.29 12.96 1.51
CA TYR A 55 2.28 12.17 2.27
C TYR A 55 3.72 12.26 1.74
N GLY A 56 3.96 13.12 0.76
CA GLY A 56 5.27 13.33 0.15
C GLY A 56 5.68 12.23 -0.84
N ARG A 57 6.94 12.29 -1.30
CA ARG A 57 7.50 11.37 -2.30
C ARG A 57 7.42 9.88 -1.91
N LYS A 58 7.27 9.56 -0.63
CA LYS A 58 7.08 8.17 -0.16
C LYS A 58 5.81 7.56 -0.72
N ALA A 59 4.77 8.36 -0.94
CA ALA A 59 3.51 7.94 -1.52
C ALA A 59 3.46 8.03 -3.05
N LYS A 60 4.63 8.09 -3.72
CA LYS A 60 4.71 8.03 -5.19
C LYS A 60 4.07 6.77 -5.78
N HIS A 61 4.05 5.69 -5.01
CA HIS A 61 3.42 4.42 -5.36
C HIS A 61 1.94 4.33 -4.91
N GLY A 62 1.39 5.40 -4.35
CA GLY A 62 0.06 5.46 -3.74
C GLY A 62 0.12 5.48 -2.21
N ALA A 63 -1.00 5.87 -1.60
CA ALA A 63 -1.19 5.82 -0.15
C ALA A 63 -2.56 5.23 0.18
N VAL A 64 -2.59 4.30 1.14
CA VAL A 64 -3.82 3.74 1.69
C VAL A 64 -4.09 4.47 2.99
N VAL A 65 -5.11 5.30 3.00
CA VAL A 65 -5.58 6.05 4.16
C VAL A 65 -6.73 5.30 4.80
N VAL A 66 -6.57 4.93 6.05
CA VAL A 66 -7.58 4.24 6.83
C VAL A 66 -8.02 5.16 7.95
N THR A 67 -9.33 5.30 8.09
CA THR A 67 -9.97 6.01 9.17
C THR A 67 -10.56 4.99 10.11
N THR A 68 -10.29 5.11 11.40
CA THR A 68 -10.89 4.24 12.42
C THR A 68 -12.21 4.81 12.91
N LYS A 69 -13.11 3.95 13.40
CA LYS A 69 -14.39 4.37 13.96
C LYS A 69 -14.14 5.13 15.25
N MET A 70 -14.30 6.45 15.19
CA MET A 70 -14.61 7.24 16.38
C MET A 70 -16.06 6.97 16.71
N ARG A 71 -16.27 6.33 17.86
CA ARG A 71 -17.53 5.76 18.33
C ARG A 71 -18.71 6.72 18.31
#